data_AF-A0A9Q3JM14-F1
#
_entry.id   AF-A0A9Q3JM14-F1
#
_cell.length_a   1.000
_cell.length_b   1.000
_cell.length_c   1.000
_cell.angle_alpha   90.00
_cell.angle_beta   90.00
_cell.angle_gamma   90.00
#
_symmetry.space_group_name_H-M   'P 1'
#
loop_
_entity.id
_entity.type
_entity.pdbx_description
1 polymer ?
#
loop_
_entity_poly.entity_id
_entity_poly.type
_entity_poly.pdbx_seq_one_letter_code
_entity_poly.pdbx_strand_id
1 'polypeptide(L)'
;MFEQEARNHFKCENNCLDNQIIEKYTALFDELYPSCFQETCTLETELKRFLAEPPEPKDTDILLLWKSQGDIFPTLFLMAQKFLAIQAASTPSKHVFSGGRKILTYQRSSLSPNHVEQLAFVKDWERQIGPLFYHE
;
A
#
# COMPACT_ATOMS: atom_id res chain seq x y z
N MET A 1 -21.92 -30.01 -2.34
CA MET A 1 -22.33 -29.52 -3.68
C MET A 1 -22.06 -28.02 -3.87
N PHE A 2 -22.18 -27.18 -2.83
CA PHE A 2 -21.87 -25.74 -2.93
C PHE A 2 -20.40 -25.34 -2.71
N GLU A 3 -19.53 -26.24 -2.22
CA GLU A 3 -18.12 -25.91 -1.94
C GLU A 3 -17.14 -26.15 -3.11
N GLN A 4 -17.50 -26.99 -4.09
CA GLN A 4 -16.65 -27.22 -5.27
C GLN A 4 -16.76 -26.09 -6.30
N GLU A 5 -17.91 -25.40 -6.36
CA GLU A 5 -18.21 -24.41 -7.40
C GLU A 5 -17.51 -23.06 -7.14
N ALA A 6 -17.24 -22.74 -5.87
CA ALA A 6 -16.48 -21.54 -5.49
C ALA A 6 -14.96 -21.64 -5.75
N ARG A 7 -14.41 -22.86 -5.87
CA ARG A 7 -12.97 -23.06 -6.16
C ARG A 7 -12.65 -22.96 -7.65
N ASN A 8 -13.62 -23.22 -8.53
CA ASN A 8 -13.37 -23.26 -9.96
C ASN A 8 -13.52 -21.90 -10.67
N HIS A 9 -14.09 -20.88 -10.00
CA HIS A 9 -14.25 -19.54 -10.57
C HIS A 9 -13.08 -18.58 -10.25
N PHE A 10 -12.27 -18.90 -9.23
CA PHE A 10 -11.04 -18.14 -8.92
C PHE A 10 -9.83 -18.84 -9.54
N LYS A 11 -9.86 -19.02 -10.86
CA LYS A 11 -8.63 -19.17 -11.63
C LYS A 11 -8.03 -17.76 -11.71
N CYS A 12 -7.25 -17.37 -10.69
CA CYS A 12 -6.39 -16.19 -10.79
C CYS A 12 -5.46 -16.43 -11.99
N GLU A 13 -5.83 -15.87 -13.13
CA GLU A 13 -4.84 -15.51 -14.14
C GLU A 13 -3.84 -14.60 -13.44
N ASN A 14 -2.63 -15.13 -13.26
CA ASN A 14 -1.48 -14.37 -12.84
C ASN A 14 -1.15 -13.35 -13.94
N ASN A 15 -1.87 -12.23 -13.99
CA ASN A 15 -1.50 -10.93 -14.60
C ASN A 15 -2.72 -9.99 -14.69
N CYS A 16 -3.22 -9.48 -13.56
CA CYS A 16 -4.19 -8.39 -13.62
C CYS A 16 -3.94 -7.37 -12.51
N LEU A 17 -2.72 -6.87 -12.43
CA LEU A 17 -2.61 -5.44 -12.14
C LEU A 17 -2.92 -4.78 -13.48
N ASP A 18 -4.16 -4.31 -13.63
CA ASP A 18 -4.57 -3.54 -14.80
C ASP A 18 -3.57 -2.38 -14.99
N ASN A 19 -2.96 -2.27 -16.17
CA ASN A 19 -1.97 -1.22 -16.45
C ASN A 19 -2.55 0.17 -16.16
N GLN A 20 -3.86 0.33 -16.33
CA GLN A 20 -4.58 1.56 -16.01
C GLN A 20 -4.56 1.90 -14.50
N ILE A 21 -4.59 0.88 -13.63
CA ILE A 21 -4.47 1.06 -12.17
C ILE A 21 -3.05 1.48 -11.83
N ILE A 22 -2.05 0.80 -12.37
CA ILE A 22 -0.62 1.13 -12.15
C ILE A 22 -0.34 2.56 -12.62
N GLU A 23 -0.79 2.92 -13.82
CA GLU A 23 -0.63 4.27 -14.38
C GLU A 23 -1.32 5.33 -13.51
N LYS A 24 -2.53 5.07 -13.04
CA LYS A 24 -3.26 5.98 -12.14
C LYS A 24 -2.52 6.17 -10.81
N TYR A 25 -2.04 5.10 -10.19
CA TYR A 25 -1.26 5.21 -8.94
C TYR A 25 0.08 5.91 -9.18
N THR A 26 0.71 5.70 -10.34
CA THR A 26 1.95 6.38 -10.71
C THR A 26 1.73 7.89 -10.85
N ALA A 27 0.70 8.30 -11.59
CA ALA A 27 0.33 9.71 -11.76
C ALA A 27 -0.06 10.37 -10.42
N LEU A 28 -0.83 9.67 -9.58
CA LEU A 28 -1.19 10.14 -8.24
C LEU A 28 0.04 10.33 -7.34
N PHE A 29 1.02 9.43 -7.44
CA PHE A 29 2.27 9.53 -6.68
C PHE A 29 3.10 10.74 -7.12
N ASP A 30 3.20 10.97 -8.44
CA ASP A 30 3.92 12.10 -9.00
C ASP A 30 3.23 13.44 -8.67
N GLU A 31 1.89 13.45 -8.55
CA GLU A 31 1.09 14.61 -8.12
C GLU A 31 1.18 14.90 -6.62
N LEU A 32 1.26 13.87 -5.77
CA LEU A 32 1.33 14.01 -4.30
C LEU A 32 2.73 14.36 -3.79
N TYR A 33 3.77 14.11 -4.59
CA TYR A 33 5.16 14.45 -4.28
C TYR A 33 5.83 15.29 -5.39
N PRO A 34 5.31 16.49 -5.72
CA PRO A 34 5.72 17.24 -6.91
C PRO A 34 7.06 17.97 -6.77
N SER A 35 7.92 17.65 -5.80
CA SER A 35 9.21 18.33 -5.65
C SER A 35 10.27 17.44 -5.00
N CYS A 36 11.11 16.84 -5.85
CA CYS A 36 12.45 16.34 -5.50
C CYS A 36 13.36 16.21 -6.73
N PHE A 37 12.90 16.59 -7.94
CA PHE A 37 13.72 16.54 -9.16
C PHE A 37 14.75 17.68 -9.17
N GLN A 38 15.64 17.71 -8.18
CA GLN A 38 16.88 18.47 -8.27
C GLN A 38 17.88 17.57 -8.99
N GLU A 39 18.41 18.08 -10.09
CA GLU A 39 19.50 17.46 -10.84
C GLU A 39 20.74 17.29 -9.96
N THR A 40 20.92 16.16 -9.25
CA THR A 40 22.22 15.86 -8.63
C THR A 40 22.46 14.36 -8.48
N CYS A 41 23.54 13.88 -9.10
CA CYS A 41 24.01 12.49 -9.19
C CYS A 41 23.11 11.54 -9.99
N THR A 42 23.70 10.78 -10.92
CA THR A 42 22.96 9.73 -11.62
C THR A 42 22.55 8.64 -10.63
N LEU A 43 21.43 7.96 -10.83
CA LEU A 43 21.01 6.81 -10.02
C LEU A 43 22.17 5.83 -9.75
N GLU A 44 23.03 5.65 -10.75
CA GLU A 44 24.19 4.78 -10.69
C GLU A 44 25.22 5.22 -9.63
N THR A 45 25.44 6.52 -9.45
CA THR A 45 26.38 7.04 -8.44
C THR A 45 25.79 6.98 -7.03
N GLU A 46 24.49 7.27 -6.87
CA GLU A 46 23.78 7.05 -5.60
C GLU A 46 23.83 5.56 -5.19
N LEU A 47 23.54 4.66 -6.13
CA LEU A 47 23.52 3.22 -5.90
C LEU A 47 24.91 2.68 -5.53
N LYS A 48 25.96 3.11 -6.24
CA LYS A 48 27.34 2.74 -5.89
C LYS A 48 27.73 3.20 -4.48
N ARG A 49 27.31 4.41 -4.10
CA ARG A 49 27.59 4.96 -2.77
C ARG A 49 26.82 4.21 -1.68
N PHE A 50 25.53 3.94 -1.88
CA PHE A 50 24.71 3.18 -0.94
C PHE A 50 25.26 1.76 -0.72
N LEU A 51 25.66 1.07 -1.80
CA LEU A 51 26.25 -0.27 -1.70
C LEU A 51 27.63 -0.31 -1.04
N ALA A 52 28.32 0.84 -0.94
CA ALA A 52 29.60 0.96 -0.27
C ALA A 52 29.45 1.29 1.24
N GLU A 53 28.26 1.69 1.69
CA GLU A 53 27.99 1.94 3.10
C GLU A 53 27.92 0.62 3.89
N PRO A 54 28.30 0.64 5.18
CA PRO A 54 28.19 -0.55 6.03
C PRO A 54 26.72 -0.96 6.15
N PRO A 55 26.44 -2.28 6.21
CA PRO A 55 25.08 -2.76 6.34
C PRO A 55 24.49 -2.35 7.69
N GLU A 56 23.28 -1.82 7.66
CA GLU A 56 22.53 -1.49 8.87
C GLU A 56 22.17 -2.76 9.69
N PRO A 57 22.00 -2.63 11.02
CA PRO A 57 21.55 -3.72 11.87
C PRO A 57 20.23 -4.33 11.39
N LYS A 58 20.03 -5.64 11.60
CA LYS A 58 18.82 -6.35 11.16
C LYS A 58 17.52 -5.82 11.79
N ASP A 59 17.62 -5.22 12.97
CA ASP A 59 16.47 -4.70 13.72
C ASP A 59 16.15 -3.23 13.39
N THR A 60 16.78 -2.68 12.36
CA THR A 60 16.57 -1.29 11.93
C THR A 60 15.20 -1.14 11.28
N ASP A 61 14.46 -0.11 11.69
CA ASP A 61 13.24 0.30 11.00
C ASP A 61 13.60 0.88 9.62
N ILE A 62 13.35 0.09 8.58
CA ILE A 62 13.66 0.42 7.19
C ILE A 62 12.94 1.70 6.75
N LEU A 63 11.73 1.98 7.25
CA LEU A 63 10.98 3.19 6.89
C LEU A 63 11.63 4.44 7.49
N LEU A 64 12.09 4.36 8.74
CA LEU A 64 12.82 5.45 9.39
C LEU A 64 14.20 5.67 8.77
N LEU A 65 14.89 4.59 8.39
CA LEU A 65 16.16 4.65 7.68
C LEU A 65 16.04 5.48 6.40
N TRP A 66 15.13 5.09 5.49
CA TRP A 66 14.93 5.81 4.23
C TRP A 66 14.45 7.24 4.47
N LYS A 67 13.59 7.48 5.47
CA LYS A 67 13.18 8.85 5.85
C LYS A 67 14.36 9.72 6.26
N SER A 68 15.35 9.16 6.96
CA SER A 68 16.56 9.88 7.38
C SER A 68 17.60 10.06 6.27
N GLN A 69 17.59 9.18 5.27
CA GLN A 69 18.55 9.14 4.17
C GLN A 69 18.04 9.85 2.89
N GLY A 70 16.82 10.36 2.89
CA GLY A 70 16.19 10.99 1.72
C GLY A 70 16.96 12.17 1.14
N ASP A 71 17.61 12.97 2.00
CA ASP A 71 18.43 14.09 1.56
C ASP A 71 19.77 13.66 0.94
N ILE A 72 20.24 12.45 1.27
CA ILE A 72 21.53 11.90 0.83
C ILE A 72 21.37 11.10 -0.47
N PHE A 73 20.25 10.39 -0.60
CA PHE A 73 19.91 9.54 -1.73
C PHE A 73 18.51 9.86 -2.26
N PRO A 74 18.29 11.05 -2.85
CA PRO A 74 16.96 11.50 -3.27
C PRO A 74 16.33 10.57 -4.30
N THR A 75 17.11 10.04 -5.25
CA THR A 75 16.59 9.15 -6.29
C THR A 75 16.25 7.77 -5.73
N LEU A 76 17.15 7.17 -4.94
CA LEU A 76 16.90 5.88 -4.30
C LEU A 76 15.77 5.96 -3.27
N PHE A 77 15.65 7.06 -2.54
CA PHE A 77 14.58 7.28 -1.57
C PHE A 77 13.20 7.22 -2.23
N LEU A 78 13.02 7.88 -3.37
CA LEU A 78 11.77 7.81 -4.12
C LEU A 78 11.47 6.38 -4.59
N MET A 79 12.48 5.64 -5.05
CA MET A 79 12.31 4.23 -5.39
C MET A 79 11.93 3.40 -4.18
N ALA A 80 12.64 3.56 -3.07
CA ALA A 80 12.40 2.84 -1.83
C ALA A 80 10.99 3.11 -1.28
N GLN A 81 10.51 4.35 -1.32
CA GLN A 81 9.13 4.68 -0.97
C GLN A 81 8.13 3.91 -1.83
N LYS A 82 8.33 3.87 -3.16
CA LYS A 82 7.46 3.12 -4.07
C LYS A 82 7.45 1.62 -3.76
N PHE A 83 8.61 1.02 -3.53
CA PHE A 83 8.72 -0.41 -3.26
C PHE A 83 8.24 -0.81 -1.85
N LEU A 84 8.51 0.01 -0.83
CA LEU A 84 8.14 -0.26 0.56
C LEU A 84 6.67 0.04 0.86
N ALA A 85 6.02 0.92 0.09
CA ALA A 85 4.58 1.14 0.17
C ALA A 85 3.76 -0.09 -0.26
N ILE A 86 4.36 -0.99 -1.06
CA ILE A 86 3.71 -2.22 -1.48
C ILE A 86 3.74 -3.22 -0.32
N GLN A 87 2.58 -3.49 0.24
CA GLN A 87 2.46 -4.50 1.29
C GLN A 87 2.77 -5.89 0.71
N ALA A 88 3.74 -6.60 1.31
CA ALA A 88 4.21 -7.90 0.84
C ALA A 88 3.15 -9.03 0.95
N ALA A 89 2.02 -8.79 1.62
CA ALA A 89 1.02 -9.81 1.87
C ALA A 89 -0.41 -9.33 1.54
N SER A 90 -1.27 -10.24 1.06
CA SER A 90 -2.72 -10.02 0.89
C SER A 90 -3.50 -9.95 2.22
N THR A 91 -2.81 -9.95 3.35
CA THR A 91 -3.39 -9.92 4.70
C THR A 91 -4.31 -8.70 4.96
N PRO A 92 -4.03 -7.49 4.45
CA PRO A 92 -4.91 -6.32 4.63
C PRO A 92 -6.26 -6.51 3.92
N SER A 93 -6.25 -6.97 2.67
CA SER A 93 -7.49 -7.24 1.93
C SER A 93 -8.27 -8.38 2.60
N LYS A 94 -7.60 -9.45 3.05
CA LYS A 94 -8.23 -10.51 3.85
C LYS A 94 -8.85 -9.99 5.15
N HIS A 95 -8.20 -9.05 5.83
CA HIS A 95 -8.75 -8.42 7.03
C HIS A 95 -10.02 -7.63 6.70
N VAL A 96 -10.00 -6.81 5.63
CA VAL A 96 -11.18 -6.08 5.13
C VAL A 96 -12.31 -7.05 4.76
N PHE A 97 -12.04 -8.14 4.05
CA PHE A 97 -13.05 -9.15 3.70
C PHE A 97 -13.61 -9.88 4.93
N SER A 98 -12.76 -10.17 5.92
CA SER A 98 -13.21 -10.78 7.18
C SER A 98 -14.10 -9.84 8.01
N GLY A 99 -13.79 -8.54 8.00
CA GLY A 99 -14.56 -7.48 8.65
C GLY A 99 -15.82 -7.10 7.89
N GLY A 100 -15.81 -7.22 6.56
CA GLY A 100 -16.95 -6.99 5.67
C GLY A 100 -18.14 -7.89 5.99
N ARG A 101 -17.89 -9.12 6.49
CA ARG A 101 -18.95 -10.00 7.02
C ARG A 101 -19.71 -9.41 8.21
N LYS A 102 -19.12 -8.49 8.97
CA LYS A 102 -19.84 -7.75 10.03
C LYS A 102 -20.68 -6.61 9.47
N ILE A 103 -20.32 -6.07 8.31
CA ILE A 103 -21.11 -5.03 7.61
C ILE A 103 -22.30 -5.68 6.89
N LEU A 104 -22.05 -6.82 6.24
CA LEU A 104 -23.02 -7.67 5.58
C LEU A 104 -23.64 -8.69 6.56
N THR A 105 -24.48 -8.20 7.47
CA THR A 105 -25.32 -9.07 8.31
C THR A 105 -26.61 -9.43 7.57
N TYR A 106 -27.27 -10.54 7.92
CA TYR A 106 -28.55 -10.98 7.32
C TYR A 106 -29.62 -9.86 7.23
N GLN A 107 -29.67 -8.96 8.23
CA GLN A 107 -30.59 -7.80 8.29
C GLN A 107 -30.22 -6.63 7.36
N ARG A 108 -29.03 -6.64 6.75
CA ARG A 108 -28.50 -5.59 5.86
C ARG A 108 -28.19 -6.11 4.45
N SER A 109 -28.74 -7.26 4.09
CA SER A 109 -28.57 -7.89 2.77
C SER A 109 -29.17 -7.08 1.60
N SER A 110 -29.97 -6.05 1.89
CA SER A 110 -30.56 -5.13 0.89
C SER A 110 -29.66 -3.93 0.55
N LEU A 111 -28.47 -3.82 1.13
CA LEU A 111 -27.52 -2.76 0.75
C LEU A 111 -26.97 -3.00 -0.66
N SER A 112 -26.91 -1.95 -1.48
CA SER A 112 -26.22 -2.05 -2.76
C SER A 112 -24.70 -2.20 -2.56
N PRO A 113 -23.98 -2.84 -3.50
CA PRO A 113 -22.53 -3.03 -3.39
C PRO A 113 -21.74 -1.74 -3.13
N ASN A 114 -22.18 -0.63 -3.74
CA ASN A 114 -21.56 0.69 -3.55
C ASN A 114 -21.67 1.19 -2.09
N HIS A 115 -22.83 1.03 -1.45
CA HIS A 115 -22.99 1.42 -0.03
C HIS A 115 -22.16 0.54 0.92
N VAL A 116 -21.97 -0.74 0.57
CA VAL A 116 -21.14 -1.66 1.36
C VAL A 116 -19.68 -1.24 1.30
N GLU A 117 -19.19 -0.85 0.12
CA GLU A 117 -17.83 -0.33 -0.08
C GLU A 117 -17.60 0.96 0.71
N GLN A 118 -18.51 1.91 0.63
CA GLN A 118 -18.44 3.17 1.40
C GLN A 118 -18.41 2.92 2.91
N LEU A 119 -19.27 2.03 3.41
CA LEU A 119 -19.30 1.68 4.84
C LEU A 119 -18.02 0.95 5.28
N ALA A 120 -17.46 0.10 4.42
CA ALA A 120 -16.18 -0.56 4.70
C ALA A 120 -15.04 0.47 4.79
N PHE A 121 -15.03 1.44 3.89
CA PHE A 121 -14.07 2.53 3.87
C PHE A 121 -14.14 3.41 5.12
N VAL A 122 -15.32 3.94 5.47
CA VAL A 122 -15.49 4.79 6.67
C VAL A 122 -15.06 4.06 7.94
N LYS A 123 -15.43 2.78 8.07
CA LYS A 123 -15.08 1.97 9.23
C LYS A 123 -13.58 1.70 9.35
N ASP A 124 -12.91 1.44 8.23
CA ASP A 124 -11.47 1.24 8.25
C ASP A 124 -10.72 2.55 8.58
N TRP A 125 -11.23 3.68 8.06
CA TRP A 125 -10.67 5.00 8.35
C TRP A 125 -10.84 5.39 9.82
N GLU A 126 -12.01 5.16 10.41
CA GLU A 126 -12.27 5.38 11.83
C GLU A 126 -11.31 4.55 12.71
N ARG A 127 -10.97 3.32 12.30
CA ARG A 127 -10.03 2.49 13.05
C ARG A 127 -8.59 3.01 12.98
N GLN A 128 -8.17 3.48 11.81
CA GLN A 128 -6.80 3.95 11.60
C GLN A 128 -6.56 5.35 12.18
N ILE A 129 -7.56 6.23 12.05
CA ILE A 129 -7.42 7.66 12.38
C ILE A 129 -8.13 8.02 13.70
N GLY A 130 -9.14 7.26 14.12
CA GLY A 130 -9.88 7.50 15.37
C GLY A 130 -8.99 7.65 16.61
N PRO A 131 -7.93 6.82 16.81
CA PRO A 131 -7.01 7.00 17.92
C PRO A 131 -6.30 8.37 17.93
N LEU A 132 -6.13 9.03 16.78
CA LEU A 132 -5.51 10.36 16.70
C LEU A 132 -6.45 11.49 17.13
N PHE A 133 -7.77 11.26 17.14
CA PHE A 133 -8.77 12.27 17.47
C PHE A 133 -9.48 12.06 18.81
N TYR A 134 -9.46 10.84 19.36
CA TYR A 134 -10.18 10.48 20.59
C TYR A 134 -9.25 10.16 21.78
N HIS A 135 -8.05 10.74 21.82
CA HIS A 135 -7.24 10.75 23.05
C HIS A 135 -7.73 11.86 24.00
N GLU A 136 -8.63 11.49 24.91
CA GLU A 136 -8.81 12.14 26.22
C GLU A 136 -8.54 11.11 27.32
#